data_AF-A0A7S1KXC6-F1
#
_entry.id   AF-A0A7S1KXC6-F1
#
_cell.length_a   1.000
_cell.length_b   1.000
_cell.length_c   1.000
_cell.angle_alpha   90.00
_cell.angle_beta   90.00
_cell.angle_gamma   90.00
#
_symmetry.space_group_name_H-M   'P 1'
#
loop_
_entity.id
_entity.type
_entity.pdbx_description
1 polymer ?
#
loop_
_entity_poly.entity_id
_entity_poly.type
_entity_poly.pdbx_seq_one_letter_code
_entity_poly.pdbx_strand_id
1 'polypeptide(L)'
;VDFGVVEAVAPRAGWAAPFLHRGDERSELSVRLCDVEEGTGRCQPRDADAAVFYPHRFVSCVRAEREGHGWRLNAEAAERIRAMRGLLRGLGAQGAGAKAADAPLVPAEIAGRCPAVEGLGMIPSPARSCAAQV
;
A
#
# COMPACT_ATOMS: atom_id res chain seq x y z
N VAL A 1 8.01 -5.67 -8.52
CA VAL A 1 6.75 -5.54 -7.75
C VAL A 1 6.83 -6.56 -6.66
N ASP A 2 7.17 -6.07 -5.48
CA ASP A 2 7.40 -6.89 -4.31
C ASP A 2 6.11 -6.99 -3.51
N PHE A 3 5.96 -8.11 -2.82
CA PHE A 3 4.93 -8.28 -1.82
C PHE A 3 5.58 -8.01 -0.46
N GLY A 4 4.88 -7.26 0.38
CA GLY A 4 5.37 -6.93 1.71
C GLY A 4 4.23 -6.91 2.71
N VAL A 5 4.54 -7.32 3.93
CA VAL A 5 3.61 -7.29 5.06
C VAL A 5 3.91 -6.06 5.89
N VAL A 6 2.89 -5.24 6.12
CA VAL A 6 2.99 -4.06 6.99
C VAL A 6 3.06 -4.54 8.43
N GLU A 7 4.18 -4.28 9.11
CA GLU A 7 4.40 -4.65 10.51
C GLU A 7 4.02 -3.53 11.46
N ALA A 8 4.29 -2.29 11.08
CA ALA A 8 3.99 -1.12 11.88
C ALA A 8 3.64 0.09 10.99
N VAL A 9 2.86 1.00 11.57
CA VAL A 9 2.47 2.27 10.96
C VAL A 9 2.86 3.39 11.92
N ALA A 10 3.65 4.33 11.44
CA ALA A 10 3.95 5.58 12.13
C ALA A 10 3.21 6.73 11.42
N PRO A 11 2.02 7.12 11.91
CA PRO A 11 1.24 8.17 11.27
C PRO A 11 1.94 9.53 11.41
N ARG A 12 1.73 10.42 10.44
CA ARG A 12 2.23 11.78 10.53
C ARG A 12 1.67 12.50 11.77
N ALA A 13 2.46 13.44 12.31
CA ALA A 13 2.05 14.21 13.49
C ALA A 13 0.70 14.92 13.27
N GLY A 14 -0.17 14.86 14.28
CA GLY A 14 -1.52 15.44 14.23
C GLY A 14 -2.54 14.65 13.40
N TRP A 15 -2.18 13.49 12.86
CA TRP A 15 -3.11 12.62 12.13
C TRP A 15 -3.93 11.76 13.10
N ALA A 16 -5.20 12.11 13.27
CA ALA A 16 -6.12 11.40 14.16
C ALA A 16 -7.00 10.37 13.42
N ALA A 17 -6.89 10.26 12.10
CA ALA A 17 -7.73 9.35 11.33
C ALA A 17 -7.30 7.89 11.54
N PRO A 18 -8.25 6.94 11.64
CA PRO A 18 -7.96 5.52 11.82
C PRO A 18 -7.51 4.82 10.52
N PHE A 19 -7.24 5.58 9.46
CA PHE A 19 -6.80 5.10 8.17
C PHE A 19 -5.74 6.01 7.56
N LEU A 20 -4.97 5.46 6.63
CA LEU A 20 -3.98 6.21 5.85
C LEU A 20 -4.58 6.61 4.51
N HIS A 21 -4.35 7.86 4.11
CA HIS A 21 -4.77 8.35 2.81
C HIS A 21 -3.68 8.07 1.78
N ARG A 22 -4.04 7.76 0.53
CA ARG A 22 -3.04 7.51 -0.53
C ARG A 22 -2.19 8.75 -0.82
N GLY A 23 -2.76 9.94 -0.71
CA GLY A 23 -2.03 11.21 -0.81
C GLY A 23 -1.25 11.58 0.46
N ASP A 24 -1.08 10.66 1.40
CA ASP A 24 -0.22 10.88 2.55
C ASP A 24 1.23 10.56 2.22
N GLU A 25 2.05 11.61 2.24
CA GLU A 25 3.48 11.54 1.94
C GLU A 25 4.35 11.54 3.19
N ARG A 26 3.75 11.67 4.38
CA ARG A 26 4.48 11.87 5.64
C ARG A 26 4.35 10.73 6.63
N SER A 27 3.30 9.92 6.55
CA SER A 27 3.20 8.70 7.36
C SER A 27 4.17 7.64 6.84
N GLU A 28 4.77 6.90 7.75
CA GLU A 28 5.74 5.85 7.46
C GLU A 28 5.14 4.47 7.73
N LEU A 29 5.47 3.52 6.86
CA LEU A 29 5.04 2.14 6.90
C LEU A 29 6.25 1.25 7.00
N SER A 30 6.43 0.57 8.13
CA SER A 30 7.45 -0.46 8.29
C SER A 30 6.93 -1.74 7.65
N VAL A 31 7.62 -2.20 6.61
CA VAL A 31 7.23 -3.35 5.80
C VAL A 31 8.33 -4.39 5.81
N ARG A 32 7.93 -5.65 5.99
CA ARG A 32 8.80 -6.80 5.74
C ARG A 32 8.53 -7.36 4.35
N LEU A 33 9.52 -7.32 3.48
CA LEU A 33 9.40 -7.91 2.15
C LEU A 33 9.35 -9.44 2.23
N CYS A 34 8.61 -10.03 1.30
CA CYS A 34 8.36 -11.46 1.26
C CYS A 34 8.53 -12.00 -0.15
N ASP A 35 9.12 -13.19 -0.26
CA ASP A 35 9.10 -14.00 -1.47
C ASP A 35 7.79 -14.75 -1.56
N VAL A 36 7.11 -14.62 -2.71
CA VAL A 36 5.82 -15.26 -2.96
C VAL A 36 6.03 -16.41 -3.92
N GLU A 37 5.76 -17.63 -3.46
CA GLU A 37 5.71 -18.82 -4.29
C GLU A 37 4.39 -18.86 -5.07
N GLU A 38 4.45 -18.62 -6.39
CA GLU A 38 3.25 -18.39 -7.21
C GLU A 38 2.32 -19.60 -7.35
N GLY A 39 2.82 -20.82 -7.12
CA GLY A 39 2.03 -22.06 -7.20
C GLY A 39 1.23 -22.36 -5.94
N THR A 40 1.77 -22.03 -4.76
CA THR A 40 1.18 -22.38 -3.46
C THR A 40 0.54 -21.18 -2.77
N GLY A 41 0.89 -19.96 -3.18
CA GLY A 41 0.54 -18.71 -2.50
C GLY A 41 1.31 -18.47 -1.21
N ARG A 42 2.32 -19.31 -0.90
CA ARG A 42 3.12 -19.19 0.31
C ARG A 42 4.05 -17.99 0.20
N CYS A 43 4.11 -17.22 1.28
CA CYS A 43 4.90 -16.01 1.40
C CYS A 43 5.92 -16.18 2.51
N GLN A 44 7.20 -16.13 2.17
CA GLN A 44 8.28 -16.26 3.13
C GLN A 44 8.96 -14.91 3.35
N PRO A 45 9.05 -14.42 4.60
CA PRO A 45 9.75 -13.18 4.89
C PRO A 45 11.22 -13.27 4.49
N ARG A 46 11.76 -12.16 3.99
CA ARG A 46 13.20 -11.96 3.78
C ARG A 46 13.80 -11.34 5.03
N ASP A 47 14.73 -12.03 5.68
CA ASP A 47 15.24 -11.65 7.02
C ASP A 47 15.96 -10.29 7.07
N ALA A 48 16.57 -9.86 5.96
CA ALA A 48 17.32 -8.61 5.87
C ALA A 48 16.53 -7.43 5.27
N ASP A 49 15.28 -7.65 4.83
CA ASP A 49 14.54 -6.68 4.01
C ASP A 49 13.39 -6.02 4.78
N ALA A 50 13.70 -5.51 5.97
CA ALA A 50 12.85 -4.52 6.62
C ALA A 50 13.04 -3.17 5.89
N ALA A 51 11.97 -2.63 5.33
CA ALA A 51 12.00 -1.40 4.57
C ALA A 51 10.89 -0.45 5.01
N VAL A 52 11.17 0.86 4.91
CA VAL A 52 10.19 1.90 5.19
C VAL A 52 9.60 2.41 3.88
N PHE A 53 8.28 2.45 3.81
CA PHE A 53 7.53 2.96 2.66
C PHE A 53 6.56 4.06 3.09
N TYR A 54 6.06 4.80 2.11
CA TYR A 54 5.01 5.80 2.28
C TYR A 54 3.70 5.27 1.66
N PRO A 55 2.52 5.64 2.19
CA PRO A 55 1.22 5.17 1.71
C PRO A 55 1.03 5.30 0.19
N HIS A 56 1.50 6.38 -0.43
CA HIS A 56 1.37 6.60 -1.87
C HIS A 56 2.13 5.57 -2.74
N ARG A 57 3.10 4.84 -2.17
CA ARG A 57 3.89 3.81 -2.88
C ARG A 57 3.20 2.45 -2.93
N PHE A 58 2.06 2.27 -2.26
CA PHE A 58 1.30 1.03 -2.29
C PHE A 58 0.29 1.04 -3.43
N VAL A 59 0.25 -0.07 -4.17
CA VAL A 59 -0.64 -0.23 -5.32
C VAL A 59 -1.94 -0.94 -4.94
N SER A 60 -1.87 -1.95 -4.07
CA SER A 60 -3.04 -2.70 -3.61
C SER A 60 -2.79 -3.34 -2.25
N CYS A 61 -3.79 -3.30 -1.37
CA CYS A 61 -3.84 -4.16 -0.19
C CYS A 61 -4.45 -5.50 -0.59
N VAL A 62 -3.85 -6.61 -0.13
CA VAL A 62 -4.41 -7.96 -0.25
C VAL A 62 -4.41 -8.62 1.11
N ARG A 63 -5.35 -9.55 1.33
CA ARG A 63 -5.41 -10.29 2.58
C ARG A 63 -4.44 -11.47 2.52
N ALA A 64 -3.60 -11.58 3.54
CA ALA A 64 -2.73 -12.72 3.77
C ALA A 64 -3.01 -13.27 5.18
N GLU A 65 -2.96 -14.58 5.31
CA GLU A 65 -3.18 -15.28 6.58
C GLU A 65 -1.85 -15.79 7.11
N ARG A 66 -1.66 -15.75 8.42
CA ARG A 66 -0.39 -16.19 9.03
C ARG A 66 -0.35 -17.72 9.05
N GLU A 67 0.73 -18.30 8.52
CA GLU A 67 0.93 -19.75 8.43
C GLU A 67 2.33 -20.10 8.99
N GLY A 68 2.37 -20.48 10.27
CA GLY A 68 3.62 -20.69 10.99
C GLY A 68 4.48 -19.42 11.06
N HIS A 69 5.69 -19.50 10.50
CA HIS A 69 6.63 -18.38 10.41
C HIS A 69 6.46 -17.50 9.16
N GLY A 70 5.55 -17.86 8.27
CA GLY A 70 5.28 -17.11 7.04
C GLY A 70 3.83 -16.68 6.93
N TRP A 71 3.44 -16.36 5.71
CA TRP A 71 2.06 -16.03 5.36
C TRP A 71 1.59 -16.84 4.17
N ARG A 72 0.29 -16.89 3.99
CA ARG A 72 -0.36 -17.51 2.85
C ARG A 72 -1.39 -16.58 2.26
N LEU A 73 -1.33 -16.42 0.94
CA LEU A 73 -2.34 -15.71 0.18
C LEU A 73 -3.49 -16.67 -0.11
N ASN A 74 -4.73 -16.18 0.02
CA ASN A 74 -5.87 -16.91 -0.53
C ASN A 74 -5.83 -16.86 -2.08
N ALA A 75 -6.66 -17.68 -2.72
CA ALA A 75 -6.68 -17.79 -4.19
C ALA A 75 -6.92 -16.43 -4.86
N GLU A 76 -7.86 -15.63 -4.36
CA GLU A 76 -8.16 -14.30 -4.92
C GLU A 76 -6.97 -13.35 -4.83
N ALA A 77 -6.30 -13.30 -3.67
CA ALA A 77 -5.13 -12.45 -3.44
C ALA A 77 -3.95 -12.88 -4.33
N ALA A 78 -3.73 -14.19 -4.48
CA ALA A 78 -2.69 -14.73 -5.35
C ALA A 78 -2.93 -14.36 -6.82
N GLU A 79 -4.17 -14.52 -7.32
CA GLU A 79 -4.53 -14.10 -8.68
C GLU A 79 -4.34 -12.60 -8.87
N ARG A 80 -4.75 -11.78 -7.89
CA ARG A 80 -4.60 -10.32 -7.96
C ARG A 80 -3.14 -9.90 -8.05
N ILE A 81 -2.25 -10.48 -7.24
CA ILE A 81 -0.81 -10.20 -7.31
C ILE A 81 -0.25 -10.64 -8.67
N ARG A 82 -0.64 -11.82 -9.18
CA ARG A 82 -0.18 -12.32 -10.47
C ARG A 82 -0.59 -11.40 -11.61
N ALA A 83 -1.86 -11.00 -11.66
CA ALA A 83 -2.39 -10.06 -12.64
C ALA A 83 -1.66 -8.71 -12.57
N MET A 84 -1.46 -8.17 -11.37
CA MET A 84 -0.74 -6.90 -11.15
C MET A 84 0.72 -6.97 -11.61
N ARG A 85 1.43 -8.07 -11.31
CA ARG A 85 2.79 -8.31 -11.83
C ARG A 85 2.80 -8.37 -13.34
N GLY A 86 1.82 -9.03 -13.96
CA GLY A 86 1.65 -9.07 -15.42
C GLY A 86 1.48 -7.70 -16.04
N LEU A 87 0.56 -6.89 -15.50
CA LEU A 87 0.31 -5.51 -15.96
C LEU A 87 1.55 -4.63 -15.83
N LEU A 88 2.23 -4.68 -14.69
CA LEU A 88 3.41 -3.83 -14.43
C LEU A 88 4.62 -4.26 -15.26
N ARG A 89 4.80 -5.56 -15.54
CA ARG A 89 5.78 -6.03 -16.54
C ARG A 89 5.46 -5.52 -17.95
N GLY A 90 4.19 -5.57 -18.34
CA GLY A 90 3.73 -5.06 -19.63
C GLY A 90 3.97 -3.56 -19.81
N LEU A 91 3.69 -2.76 -18.78
CA LEU A 91 3.97 -1.32 -18.78
C LEU A 91 5.47 -1.02 -18.79
N GLY A 92 6.27 -1.77 -18.02
CA GLY A 92 7.73 -1.62 -18.02
C GLY A 92 8.36 -1.90 -19.39
N ALA A 93 7.85 -2.90 -20.12
CA ALA A 93 8.29 -3.21 -21.47
C ALA A 93 7.92 -2.11 -22.49
N GLN A 94 6.77 -1.45 -22.32
CA GLN A 94 6.33 -0.36 -23.19
C GLN A 94 7.09 0.95 -22.93
N GLY A 95 7.44 1.24 -21.68
CA GLY A 95 8.18 2.45 -21.29
C GLY A 95 9.65 2.46 -21.73
N ALA A 96 10.28 1.31 -21.92
CA ALA A 96 11.68 1.23 -22.38
C ALA A 96 11.85 1.58 -23.87
N GLY A 97 10.78 1.57 -24.67
CA GLY A 97 10.79 1.93 -26.09
C GLY A 97 10.35 3.37 -26.39
N ALA A 98 9.66 4.03 -25.46
CA ALA A 98 9.24 5.41 -25.60
C ALA A 98 10.36 6.35 -25.12
N LYS A 99 11.36 6.56 -25.97
CA LYS A 99 12.28 7.70 -25.84
C LYS A 99 11.41 8.95 -25.77
N ALA A 100 11.39 9.63 -24.63
CA ALA A 100 10.58 10.80 -24.38
C ALA A 100 10.82 11.86 -25.47
N ALA A 101 9.96 11.85 -26.49
CA ALA A 101 9.84 12.95 -27.43
C ALA A 101 9.05 14.03 -26.69
N ASP A 102 9.80 14.97 -26.12
CA ASP A 102 9.43 16.35 -25.88
C ASP A 102 7.96 16.58 -25.48
N ALA A 103 7.65 16.29 -24.21
CA ALA A 103 6.40 16.75 -23.62
C ALA A 103 6.59 18.23 -23.22
N PRO A 104 5.76 19.16 -23.74
CA PRO A 104 5.88 20.57 -23.42
C PRO A 104 5.65 20.80 -21.92
N LEU A 105 6.54 21.60 -21.32
CA LEU A 105 6.44 22.12 -19.97
C LEU A 105 5.08 22.80 -19.79
N VAL A 106 4.18 22.16 -19.05
CA VAL A 106 2.93 22.81 -18.62
C VAL A 106 3.32 23.91 -17.62
N PRO A 107 2.92 25.18 -17.84
CA PRO A 107 3.25 26.26 -16.92
C PRO A 107 2.65 26.01 -15.54
N ALA A 108 3.47 26.24 -14.52
CA ALA A 108 3.11 26.15 -13.12
C ALA A 108 2.20 27.33 -12.75
N GLU A 109 0.88 27.18 -12.91
CA GLU A 109 -0.07 28.12 -12.30
C GLU A 109 -1.51 27.61 -12.27
N ILE A 110 -1.83 26.68 -11.35
CA ILE A 110 -3.16 26.63 -10.71
C ILE A 110 -2.96 26.33 -9.22
N ALA A 111 -2.52 27.35 -8.48
CA ALA A 111 -2.81 27.44 -7.06
C ALA A 111 -4.27 27.91 -6.92
N GLY A 112 -5.19 26.97 -6.70
CA GLY A 112 -6.63 27.28 -6.77
C GLY A 112 -7.50 26.43 -5.85
N ARG A 113 -7.58 26.86 -4.58
CA ARG A 113 -8.68 26.65 -3.62
C ARG A 113 -9.20 25.21 -3.43
N CYS A 114 -8.79 24.57 -2.34
CA CYS A 114 -9.65 23.59 -1.67
C CYS A 114 -10.88 24.32 -1.11
N PRO A 115 -12.13 23.95 -1.47
CA PRO A 115 -13.29 24.44 -0.75
C PRO A 115 -13.25 23.92 0.68
N ALA A 116 -13.47 24.82 1.64
CA ALA A 116 -13.67 24.45 3.04
C ALA A 116 -14.93 23.57 3.11
N VAL A 117 -14.74 22.29 3.47
CA VAL A 117 -15.87 21.40 3.76
C VAL A 117 -16.31 21.70 5.18
N GLU A 118 -17.12 22.75 5.35
CA GLU A 118 -17.84 23.00 6.59
C GLU A 118 -19.00 22.00 6.69
N GLY A 119 -18.99 21.16 7.72
CA GLY A 119 -20.13 20.30 8.06
C GLY A 119 -19.95 18.81 7.79
N LEU A 120 -18.93 18.18 8.37
CA LEU A 120 -19.01 16.75 8.67
C LEU A 120 -19.40 16.60 10.14
N GLY A 121 -20.68 16.30 10.36
CA GLY A 121 -21.21 15.93 11.66
C GLY A 121 -20.40 14.81 12.29
N MET A 122 -20.26 14.87 13.63
CA MET A 122 -19.64 13.83 14.44
C MET A 122 -20.20 12.45 14.08
N ILE A 123 -19.38 11.64 13.40
CA ILE A 123 -19.63 10.19 13.31
C ILE A 123 -19.19 9.62 14.66
N PRO A 124 -20.07 8.99 15.45
CA PRO A 124 -19.68 8.38 16.71
C PRO A 124 -18.64 7.28 16.47
N SER A 125 -17.53 7.40 17.20
CA SER A 125 -16.40 6.47 17.19
C SER A 125 -16.86 5.05 17.53
N PRO A 126 -16.53 4.02 16.73
CA PRO A 126 -16.80 2.64 17.11
C PRO A 126 -15.89 2.27 18.29
N ALA A 127 -16.48 2.26 19.48
CA ALA A 127 -15.83 1.81 20.69
C ALA A 127 -15.41 0.32 20.56
N ARG A 128 -14.13 0.11 20.88
CA ARG A 128 -13.43 -1.11 21.29
C ARG A 128 -14.32 -2.30 21.68
N SER A 129 -14.02 -3.48 21.13
CA SER A 129 -14.23 -4.74 21.84
C SER A 129 -12.98 -5.61 21.71
N CYS A 130 -12.13 -5.56 22.74
CA CYS A 130 -11.16 -6.61 23.01
C CYS A 130 -11.74 -7.41 24.18
N ALA A 131 -12.28 -8.60 23.91
CA ALA A 131 -12.55 -9.57 24.96
C ALA A 131 -11.24 -10.28 25.30
N ALA A 132 -10.73 -10.06 26.51
CA ALA A 132 -9.79 -10.97 27.15
C ALA A 132 -10.64 -12.02 27.88
N GLN A 133 -10.48 -13.30 27.52
CA GLN A 133 -10.92 -14.40 28.38
C GLN A 133 -9.69 -14.85 29.16
N VAL A 134 -9.82 -14.82 30.49
CA VAL A 134 -8.93 -15.48 31.45
C VAL A 134 -9.32 -16.94 31.54
#